data_AF-A0A1E3QBN4-F1
#
_entry.id   AF-A0A1E3QBN4-F1
#
_cell.length_a   1.000
_cell.length_b   1.000
_cell.length_c   1.000
_cell.angle_alpha   90.00
_cell.angle_beta   90.00
_cell.angle_gamma   90.00
#
_symmetry.space_group_name_H-M   'P 1'
#
loop_
_entity.id
_entity.type
_entity.pdbx_description
1 polymer ?
#
loop_
_entity_poly.entity_id
_entity_poly.type
_entity_poly.pdbx_seq_one_letter_code
_entity_poly.pdbx_strand_id
1 'polypeptide(L)'
;MGKISLYAPIAYLVLLLSSLALFSTIYRRRKVRRLVGLKPWFDEHDSRDIYLSLKAQTSPKVPEKMVKAALLRRATEDVRRIMSLQESKPALAELHQRGAVGDEIWTRFLAAEKVMDAEIMECAGEANFIKPGWAQTLFPSAAEIVQNSRIRERLAQVPELQKEEREKWERVRETVLSELENEIDTAATETEAKKANKKKK
;
A
#
# COMPACT_ATOMS: atom_id res chain seq x y z
N MET A 1 44.30 8.10 61.30
CA MET A 1 44.22 7.67 59.89
C MET A 1 42.93 6.87 59.71
N GLY A 2 41.90 7.51 59.15
CA GLY A 2 40.54 6.96 59.11
C GLY A 2 40.46 5.73 58.20
N LYS A 3 39.90 4.63 58.72
CA LYS A 3 39.53 3.46 57.92
C LYS A 3 38.41 3.90 56.96
N ILE A 4 38.73 4.15 55.70
CA ILE A 4 37.71 4.39 54.68
C ILE A 4 36.94 3.09 54.54
N SER A 5 35.69 3.10 55.02
CA SER A 5 34.80 1.95 54.99
C SER A 5 34.60 1.49 53.55
N LEU A 6 35.05 0.28 53.20
CA LEU A 6 34.87 -0.33 51.87
C LEU A 6 33.38 -0.44 51.47
N TYR A 7 32.48 -0.39 52.45
CA TYR A 7 31.04 -0.38 52.24
C TYR A 7 30.54 0.89 51.55
N ALA A 8 31.18 2.05 51.76
CA ALA A 8 30.77 3.31 51.15
C ALA A 8 30.85 3.31 49.59
N PRO A 9 31.98 2.93 48.96
CA PRO A 9 32.05 2.84 47.50
C PRO A 9 31.15 1.73 46.92
N ILE A 10 30.99 0.60 47.63
CA ILE A 10 30.09 -0.48 47.20
C ILE A 10 28.63 -0.02 47.23
N ALA A 11 28.19 0.62 48.31
CA ALA A 11 26.83 1.15 48.43
C ALA A 11 26.53 2.20 47.36
N TYR A 12 27.49 3.06 47.04
CA TYR A 12 27.38 4.03 45.94
C TYR A 12 27.16 3.34 44.59
N LEU A 13 27.94 2.30 44.27
CA LEU A 13 27.78 1.55 43.03
C LEU A 13 26.44 0.83 42.96
N VAL A 14 25.97 0.21 44.05
CA VAL A 14 24.65 -0.45 44.09
C VAL A 14 23.52 0.56 43.88
N LEU A 15 23.59 1.73 44.50
CA LEU A 15 22.59 2.78 44.33
C LEU A 15 22.59 3.34 42.89
N LEU A 16 23.78 3.52 42.30
CA LEU A 16 23.92 3.96 40.91
C LEU A 16 23.39 2.91 39.93
N LEU A 17 23.75 1.64 40.09
CA LEU A 17 23.29 0.55 39.22
C LEU A 17 21.78 0.32 39.35
N SER A 18 21.24 0.37 40.57
CA SER A 18 19.80 0.18 40.79
C SER A 18 18.99 1.33 40.19
N SER A 19 19.39 2.59 40.40
CA SER A 19 18.75 3.75 39.78
C SER A 19 18.83 3.71 38.26
N LEU A 20 19.98 3.33 37.69
CA LEU A 20 20.16 3.17 36.24
C LEU A 20 19.27 2.04 35.68
N ALA A 21 19.21 0.90 36.35
CA ALA A 21 18.38 -0.23 35.92
C ALA A 21 16.88 0.13 35.96
N LEU A 22 16.45 0.82 37.02
CA LEU A 22 15.06 1.29 37.15
C LEU A 22 14.71 2.30 36.05
N PHE A 23 15.59 3.28 35.81
CA PHE A 23 15.42 4.27 34.75
C PHE A 23 15.37 3.62 33.36
N SER A 24 16.33 2.74 33.05
CA SER A 24 16.38 2.00 31.77
C SER A 24 15.10 1.20 31.55
N THR A 25 14.61 0.51 32.58
CA THR A 25 13.37 -0.28 32.50
C THR A 25 12.15 0.60 32.26
N ILE A 26 11.99 1.70 33.00
CA ILE A 26 10.87 2.62 32.85
C ILE A 26 10.91 3.30 31.47
N TYR A 27 12.07 3.79 31.05
CA TYR A 27 12.26 4.44 29.76
C TYR A 27 11.95 3.50 28.60
N ARG A 28 12.48 2.26 28.62
CA ARG A 28 12.19 1.25 27.59
C ARG A 28 10.71 0.88 27.56
N ARG A 29 10.06 0.71 28.73
CA ARG A 29 8.61 0.45 28.81
C ARG A 29 7.80 1.60 28.22
N ARG A 30 8.15 2.86 28.50
CA ARG A 30 7.49 4.04 27.92
C ARG A 30 7.71 4.10 26.41
N LYS A 31 8.92 3.85 25.93
CA LYS A 31 9.25 3.81 24.50
C LYS A 31 8.43 2.75 23.77
N VAL A 32 8.34 1.53 24.32
CA VAL A 32 7.51 0.45 23.75
C VAL A 32 6.03 0.83 23.73
N ARG A 33 5.49 1.39 24.82
CA ARG A 33 4.08 1.85 24.83
C ARG A 33 3.79 2.91 23.76
N ARG A 34 4.72 3.85 23.54
CA ARG A 34 4.59 4.84 22.48
C ARG A 34 4.55 4.17 21.10
N LEU A 35 5.42 3.19 20.86
CA LEU A 35 5.46 2.44 19.60
C LEU A 35 4.20 1.59 19.37
N VAL A 36 3.68 0.96 20.42
CA VAL A 36 2.43 0.16 20.37
C VAL A 36 1.20 1.05 20.18
N GLY A 37 1.22 2.29 20.67
CA GLY A 37 0.15 3.26 20.46
C GLY A 37 0.09 3.87 19.06
N LEU A 38 1.06 3.56 18.19
CA LEU A 38 1.04 4.01 16.80
C LEU A 38 -0.06 3.29 16.02
N LYS A 39 -0.78 4.01 15.17
CA LYS A 39 -1.75 3.40 14.26
C LYS A 39 -1.04 2.36 13.37
N PRO A 40 -1.60 1.15 13.17
CA PRO A 40 -1.06 0.17 12.23
C PRO A 40 -0.89 0.74 10.81
N TRP A 41 0.10 0.28 10.04
CA TRP A 41 0.34 0.77 8.68
C TRP A 41 -0.80 0.40 7.72
N PHE A 42 -1.17 -0.88 7.72
CA PHE A 42 -2.33 -1.39 7.01
C PHE A 42 -3.55 -1.43 7.92
N ASP A 43 -4.73 -1.39 7.31
CA ASP A 43 -5.99 -1.66 8.00
C ASP A 43 -6.07 -3.15 8.42
N GLU A 44 -7.18 -3.49 9.08
CA GLU A 44 -7.47 -4.85 9.54
C GLU A 44 -7.36 -5.89 8.41
N HIS A 45 -7.07 -7.14 8.76
CA HIS A 45 -6.79 -8.20 7.80
C HIS A 45 -7.98 -9.13 7.66
N ASP A 46 -9.00 -8.65 6.93
CA ASP A 46 -10.26 -9.36 6.75
C ASP A 46 -10.06 -10.77 6.19
N SER A 47 -9.14 -10.94 5.23
CA SER A 47 -8.89 -12.24 4.61
C SER A 47 -8.30 -13.25 5.60
N ARG A 48 -7.42 -12.80 6.49
CA ARG A 48 -6.91 -13.63 7.59
C ARG A 48 -8.02 -13.95 8.57
N ASP A 49 -8.81 -12.97 8.97
CA ASP A 49 -9.83 -13.14 10.00
C ASP A 49 -10.98 -14.06 9.51
N ILE A 50 -11.33 -13.98 8.22
CA ILE A 50 -12.21 -14.95 7.54
C ILE A 50 -11.59 -16.35 7.56
N TYR A 51 -10.31 -16.49 7.22
CA TYR A 51 -9.65 -17.80 7.25
C TYR A 51 -9.63 -18.40 8.67
N LEU A 52 -9.26 -17.61 9.68
CA LEU A 52 -9.20 -18.05 11.07
C LEU A 52 -10.59 -18.41 11.61
N SER A 53 -11.62 -17.65 11.27
CA SER A 53 -13.00 -17.97 11.64
C SER A 53 -13.49 -19.26 10.98
N LEU A 54 -13.19 -19.47 9.69
CA LEU A 54 -13.48 -20.74 8.99
C LEU A 54 -12.72 -21.93 9.58
N LYS A 55 -11.48 -21.72 10.02
CA LYS A 55 -10.65 -22.76 10.67
C LYS A 55 -11.17 -23.10 12.07
N ALA A 56 -11.66 -22.12 12.82
CA ALA A 56 -12.24 -22.32 14.15
C ALA A 56 -13.66 -22.91 14.10
N GLN A 57 -14.37 -22.76 12.99
CA GLN A 57 -15.72 -23.27 12.81
C GLN A 57 -15.75 -24.81 12.85
N THR A 58 -16.38 -25.36 13.89
CA THR A 58 -16.49 -26.81 14.08
C THR A 58 -17.82 -27.38 13.56
N SER A 59 -18.89 -26.57 13.55
CA SER A 59 -20.23 -26.97 13.06
C SER A 59 -20.91 -25.81 12.32
N PRO A 60 -21.41 -26.02 11.08
CA PRO A 60 -21.18 -27.19 10.21
C PRO A 60 -19.69 -27.38 9.85
N LYS A 61 -19.31 -28.62 9.53
CA LYS A 61 -17.93 -28.93 9.13
C LYS A 61 -17.60 -28.23 7.81
N VAL A 62 -16.66 -27.29 7.86
CA VAL A 62 -16.22 -26.55 6.67
C VAL A 62 -15.47 -27.49 5.71
N PRO A 63 -15.80 -27.50 4.40
CA PRO A 63 -15.07 -28.28 3.43
C PRO A 63 -13.60 -27.84 3.32
N GLU A 64 -12.68 -28.81 3.22
CA GLU A 64 -11.24 -28.52 3.13
C GLU A 64 -10.87 -27.65 1.92
N LYS A 65 -11.60 -27.79 0.80
CA LYS A 65 -11.42 -26.94 -0.39
C LYS A 65 -11.68 -25.47 -0.09
N MET A 66 -12.66 -25.17 0.78
CA MET A 66 -12.99 -23.80 1.19
C MET A 66 -11.89 -23.22 2.06
N VAL A 67 -11.36 -23.99 3.01
CA VAL A 67 -10.22 -23.56 3.86
C VAL A 67 -8.98 -23.28 3.02
N LYS A 68 -8.67 -24.14 2.04
CA LYS A 68 -7.57 -23.93 1.09
C LYS A 68 -7.76 -22.67 0.24
N ALA A 69 -8.98 -22.42 -0.25
CA ALA A 69 -9.30 -21.21 -0.99
C ALA A 69 -9.21 -19.95 -0.13
N ALA A 70 -9.64 -20.01 1.13
CA ALA A 70 -9.51 -18.92 2.08
C ALA A 70 -8.04 -18.61 2.40
N LEU A 71 -7.19 -19.64 2.59
CA LEU A 71 -5.75 -19.44 2.76
C LEU A 71 -5.11 -18.81 1.52
N LEU A 72 -5.51 -19.23 0.32
CA LEU A 72 -5.05 -18.61 -0.92
C LEU A 72 -5.46 -17.13 -1.00
N ARG A 73 -6.66 -16.76 -0.51
CA ARG A 73 -7.07 -15.35 -0.42
C ARG A 73 -6.28 -14.56 0.61
N ARG A 74 -6.03 -15.12 1.80
CA ARG A 74 -5.10 -14.54 2.78
C ARG A 74 -3.74 -14.26 2.14
N ALA A 75 -3.13 -15.26 1.50
CA ALA A 75 -1.85 -15.13 0.82
C ALA A 75 -1.87 -14.10 -0.33
N THR A 76 -2.98 -13.98 -1.06
CA THR A 76 -3.15 -12.98 -2.12
C THR A 76 -3.09 -11.55 -1.54
N GLU A 77 -3.76 -11.31 -0.41
CA GLU A 77 -3.69 -10.02 0.27
C GLU A 77 -2.31 -9.75 0.89
N ASP A 78 -1.66 -10.77 1.48
CA ASP A 78 -0.29 -10.64 1.98
C ASP A 78 0.68 -10.24 0.86
N VAL A 79 0.58 -10.88 -0.30
CA VAL A 79 1.38 -10.54 -1.50
C VAL A 79 1.07 -9.12 -1.97
N ARG A 80 -0.20 -8.71 -2.01
CA ARG A 80 -0.58 -7.33 -2.38
C ARG A 80 0.05 -6.32 -1.43
N ARG A 81 0.03 -6.57 -0.11
CA ARG A 81 0.58 -5.69 0.91
C ARG A 81 2.11 -5.63 0.87
N ILE A 82 2.81 -6.75 0.74
CA ILE A 82 4.28 -6.75 0.64
C ILE A 82 4.77 -6.08 -0.63
N MET A 83 4.10 -6.29 -1.77
CA MET A 83 4.44 -5.58 -3.00
C MET A 83 4.29 -4.06 -2.83
N SER A 84 3.23 -3.60 -2.17
CA SER A 84 3.03 -2.19 -1.86
C SER A 84 4.11 -1.61 -0.93
N LEU A 85 4.55 -2.37 0.09
CA LEU A 85 5.68 -1.96 0.93
C LEU A 85 6.98 -1.86 0.11
N GLN A 86 7.28 -2.86 -0.72
CA GLN A 86 8.49 -2.89 -1.54
C GLN A 86 8.53 -1.73 -2.55
N GLU A 87 7.40 -1.44 -3.20
CA GLU A 87 7.25 -0.34 -4.14
C GLU A 87 7.44 1.03 -3.45
N SER A 88 6.96 1.20 -2.22
CA SER A 88 6.99 2.49 -1.49
C SER A 88 8.28 2.73 -0.68
N LYS A 89 9.01 1.68 -0.30
CA LYS A 89 10.24 1.76 0.52
C LYS A 89 11.30 2.74 0.00
N PRO A 90 11.73 2.71 -1.28
CA PRO A 90 12.79 3.59 -1.75
C PRO A 90 12.39 5.07 -1.70
N ALA A 91 11.17 5.40 -2.14
CA ALA A 91 10.65 6.77 -2.10
C ALA A 91 10.53 7.29 -0.67
N LEU A 92 10.03 6.46 0.25
CA LEU A 92 9.89 6.85 1.65
C LEU A 92 11.25 7.02 2.35
N ALA A 93 12.23 6.18 2.03
CA ALA A 93 13.59 6.30 2.56
C ALA A 93 14.24 7.62 2.13
N GLU A 94 14.11 8.00 0.86
CA GLU A 94 14.63 9.26 0.33
C GLU A 94 13.96 10.48 0.98
N LEU A 95 12.62 10.45 1.12
CA LEU A 95 11.86 11.52 1.77
C LEU A 95 12.21 11.66 3.25
N HIS A 96 12.48 10.55 3.94
CA HIS A 96 12.92 10.55 5.32
C HIS A 96 14.33 11.16 5.48
N GLN A 97 15.28 10.79 4.60
CA GLN A 97 16.63 11.38 4.59
C GLN A 97 16.62 12.89 4.34
N ARG A 98 15.68 13.38 3.52
CA ARG A 98 15.45 14.82 3.28
C ARG A 98 14.75 15.54 4.44
N GLY A 99 14.29 14.82 5.46
CA GLY A 99 13.54 15.40 6.58
C GLY A 99 12.10 15.80 6.24
N ALA A 100 11.58 15.42 5.07
CA ALA A 100 10.20 15.69 4.66
C ALA A 100 9.19 14.79 5.38
N VAL A 101 9.63 13.63 5.89
CA VAL A 101 8.82 12.65 6.60
C VAL A 101 9.36 12.45 8.01
N GLY A 102 8.47 12.50 9.00
CA GLY A 102 8.81 12.32 10.41
C GLY A 102 9.29 10.89 10.73
N ASP A 103 10.17 10.78 11.72
CA ASP A 103 10.73 9.50 12.21
C ASP A 103 9.67 8.48 12.67
N GLU A 104 8.51 8.98 13.13
CA GLU A 104 7.39 8.14 13.54
C GLU A 104 6.79 7.34 12.37
N ILE A 105 6.64 7.97 11.20
CA ILE A 105 6.10 7.32 10.00
C ILE A 105 7.10 6.28 9.49
N TRP A 106 8.38 6.63 9.47
CA TRP A 106 9.45 5.72 9.08
C TRP A 106 9.53 4.49 10.00
N THR A 107 9.47 4.71 11.32
CA THR A 107 9.44 3.63 12.31
C THR A 107 8.20 2.75 12.15
N ARG A 108 7.02 3.34 11.92
CA ARG A 108 5.77 2.61 11.64
C ARG A 108 5.87 1.76 10.38
N PHE A 109 6.49 2.28 9.32
CA PHE A 109 6.73 1.55 8.07
C PHE A 109 7.64 0.33 8.29
N LEU A 110 8.77 0.50 8.98
CA LEU A 110 9.67 -0.62 9.31
C LEU A 110 9.03 -1.65 10.24
N ALA A 111 8.17 -1.21 11.16
CA ALA A 111 7.38 -2.13 11.98
C ALA A 111 6.41 -2.96 11.12
N ALA A 112 5.74 -2.33 10.15
CA ALA A 112 4.83 -3.00 9.24
C ALA A 112 5.53 -4.03 8.33
N GLU A 113 6.75 -3.73 7.88
CA GLU A 113 7.58 -4.69 7.14
C GLU A 113 7.81 -5.97 7.95
N LYS A 114 8.22 -5.83 9.22
CA LYS A 114 8.43 -6.98 10.11
C LYS A 114 7.15 -7.75 10.43
N VAL A 115 6.02 -7.05 10.59
CA VAL A 115 4.71 -7.68 10.80
C VAL A 115 4.31 -8.49 9.56
N MET A 116 4.54 -7.94 8.36
CA MET A 116 4.24 -8.62 7.10
C MET A 116 5.15 -9.85 6.89
N ASP A 117 6.44 -9.74 7.21
CA ASP A 117 7.36 -10.89 7.14
C ASP A 117 6.92 -12.03 8.06
N ALA A 118 6.50 -11.70 9.28
CA ALA A 118 5.98 -12.67 10.24
C ALA A 118 4.67 -13.32 9.75
N GLU A 119 3.75 -12.53 9.19
CA GLU A 119 2.48 -12.99 8.61
C GLU A 119 2.73 -13.97 7.44
N ILE A 120 3.65 -13.64 6.54
CA ILE A 120 4.03 -14.51 5.42
C ILE A 120 4.64 -15.83 5.92
N MET A 121 5.52 -15.77 6.94
CA MET A 121 6.10 -16.98 7.54
C MET A 121 5.03 -17.85 8.20
N GLU A 122 4.06 -17.26 8.90
CA GLU A 122 2.92 -17.98 9.49
C GLU A 122 2.07 -18.65 8.41
N CYS A 123 1.67 -17.88 7.39
CA CYS A 123 0.90 -18.37 6.24
C CYS A 123 1.63 -19.50 5.50
N ALA A 124 2.95 -19.41 5.34
CA ALA A 124 3.79 -20.48 4.78
C ALA A 124 3.79 -21.74 5.65
N GLY A 125 3.90 -21.56 6.98
CA GLY A 125 3.81 -22.66 7.94
C GLY A 125 2.47 -23.38 7.87
N GLU A 126 1.37 -22.63 7.78
CA GLU A 126 0.02 -23.19 7.63
C GLU A 126 -0.18 -23.91 6.30
N ALA A 127 0.33 -23.35 5.21
CA ALA A 127 0.26 -24.00 3.90
C ALA A 127 0.99 -25.35 3.93
N ASN A 128 2.19 -25.39 4.52
CA ASN A 128 2.97 -26.63 4.66
C ASN A 128 2.31 -27.63 5.64
N PHE A 129 1.60 -27.14 6.66
CA PHE A 129 0.81 -27.98 7.55
C PHE A 129 -0.34 -28.67 6.81
N ILE A 130 -1.03 -27.95 5.92
CA ILE A 130 -2.12 -28.51 5.10
C ILE A 130 -1.58 -29.51 4.07
N LYS A 131 -0.49 -29.14 3.37
CA LYS A 131 0.18 -30.01 2.42
C LYS A 131 1.68 -29.70 2.39
N PRO A 132 2.55 -30.67 2.68
CA PRO A 132 4.00 -30.46 2.65
C PRO A 132 4.47 -29.87 1.31
N GLY A 133 5.26 -28.80 1.36
CA GLY A 133 5.80 -28.11 0.19
C GLY A 133 4.82 -27.19 -0.54
N TRP A 134 3.56 -27.06 -0.08
CA TRP A 134 2.57 -26.24 -0.78
C TRP A 134 2.93 -24.74 -0.77
N ALA A 135 3.60 -24.26 0.28
CA ALA A 135 4.03 -22.86 0.37
C ALA A 135 4.87 -22.40 -0.83
N GLN A 136 5.70 -23.30 -1.40
CA GLN A 136 6.56 -22.99 -2.55
C GLN A 136 5.75 -22.61 -3.80
N THR A 137 4.56 -23.19 -3.95
CA THR A 137 3.65 -22.90 -5.08
C THR A 137 2.56 -21.89 -4.72
N LEU A 138 2.20 -21.77 -3.43
CA LEU A 138 1.12 -20.91 -2.97
C LEU A 138 1.37 -19.43 -3.28
N PHE A 139 2.54 -18.91 -2.89
CA PHE A 139 2.87 -17.50 -3.06
C PHE A 139 3.09 -17.09 -4.52
N PRO A 140 3.75 -17.89 -5.38
CA PRO A 140 3.79 -17.61 -6.82
C PRO A 140 2.38 -17.55 -7.43
N SER A 141 1.50 -18.50 -7.12
CA SER A 141 0.11 -18.45 -7.60
C SER A 141 -0.66 -17.25 -7.05
N ALA A 142 -0.44 -16.88 -5.79
CA ALA A 142 -1.03 -15.68 -5.21
C ALA A 142 -0.54 -14.40 -5.92
N ALA A 143 0.74 -14.32 -6.27
CA ALA A 143 1.29 -13.21 -7.05
C ALA A 143 0.67 -13.11 -8.44
N GLU A 144 0.50 -14.24 -9.14
CA GLU A 144 -0.20 -14.28 -10.43
C GLU A 144 -1.65 -13.79 -10.31
N ILE A 145 -2.36 -14.17 -9.24
CA ILE A 145 -3.72 -13.70 -8.95
C ILE A 145 -3.73 -12.18 -8.75
N VAL A 146 -2.80 -11.62 -7.97
CA VAL A 146 -2.69 -10.15 -7.77
C VAL A 146 -2.41 -9.44 -9.09
N GLN A 147 -1.51 -9.96 -9.93
CA GLN A 147 -1.25 -9.35 -11.24
C GLN A 147 -2.47 -9.42 -12.15
N ASN A 148 -3.16 -10.58 -12.17
CA ASN A 148 -4.37 -10.75 -12.97
C ASN A 148 -5.49 -9.82 -12.51
N SER A 149 -5.68 -9.65 -11.19
CA SER A 149 -6.69 -8.74 -10.66
C SER A 149 -6.37 -7.29 -11.03
N ARG A 150 -5.12 -6.84 -10.88
CA ARG A 150 -4.66 -5.50 -11.29
C ARG A 150 -4.92 -5.25 -12.78
N ILE A 151 -4.66 -6.22 -13.65
CA ILE A 151 -4.94 -6.10 -15.08
C ILE A 151 -6.44 -5.99 -15.35
N ARG A 152 -7.26 -6.85 -14.72
CA ARG A 152 -8.72 -6.82 -14.87
C ARG A 152 -9.33 -5.51 -14.38
N GLU A 153 -8.86 -5.00 -13.24
CA GLU A 153 -9.29 -3.71 -12.68
C GLU A 153 -9.03 -2.56 -13.67
N ARG A 154 -7.85 -2.51 -14.29
CA ARG A 154 -7.54 -1.50 -15.32
C ARG A 154 -8.41 -1.68 -16.57
N LEU A 155 -8.57 -2.91 -17.05
CA LEU A 155 -9.40 -3.18 -18.22
C LEU A 155 -10.88 -2.83 -17.98
N ALA A 156 -11.37 -2.98 -16.76
CA ALA A 156 -12.73 -2.60 -16.39
C ALA A 156 -12.99 -1.09 -16.49
N GLN A 157 -11.95 -0.25 -16.35
CA GLN A 157 -12.04 1.21 -16.47
C GLN A 157 -12.02 1.69 -17.94
N VAL A 158 -11.52 0.86 -18.87
CA VAL A 158 -11.35 1.24 -20.29
C VAL A 158 -12.66 1.67 -20.96
N PRO A 159 -13.80 0.98 -20.80
CA PRO A 159 -15.05 1.39 -21.46
C PRO A 159 -15.56 2.75 -21.01
N GLU A 160 -15.36 3.13 -19.74
CA GLU A 160 -15.76 4.43 -19.22
C GLU A 160 -14.87 5.55 -19.80
N LEU A 161 -13.55 5.34 -19.77
CA LEU A 161 -12.59 6.26 -20.37
C LEU A 161 -12.85 6.45 -21.88
N GLN A 162 -13.15 5.36 -22.60
CA GLN A 162 -13.49 5.42 -24.02
C GLN A 162 -14.72 6.26 -24.30
N LYS A 163 -15.75 6.19 -23.45
CA LYS A 163 -16.95 7.03 -23.60
C LYS A 163 -16.61 8.50 -23.37
N GLU A 164 -15.90 8.80 -22.29
CA GLU A 164 -15.48 10.18 -21.99
C GLU A 164 -14.61 10.78 -23.10
N GLU A 165 -13.66 10.01 -23.61
CA GLU A 165 -12.80 10.42 -24.73
C GLU A 165 -13.59 10.62 -26.01
N ARG A 166 -14.56 9.75 -26.31
CA ARG A 166 -15.44 9.88 -27.48
C ARG A 166 -16.28 11.15 -27.41
N GLU A 167 -16.87 11.45 -26.26
CA GLU A 167 -17.64 12.68 -26.06
C GLU A 167 -16.77 13.94 -26.16
N LYS A 168 -15.54 13.90 -25.62
CA LYS A 168 -14.57 14.99 -25.78
C LYS A 168 -14.19 15.18 -27.25
N TRP A 169 -13.95 14.08 -27.97
CA TRP A 169 -13.62 14.10 -29.39
C TRP A 169 -14.77 14.63 -30.25
N GLU A 170 -16.01 14.24 -29.97
CA GLU A 170 -17.18 14.74 -30.70
C GLU A 170 -17.37 16.25 -30.50
N ARG A 171 -17.18 16.75 -29.27
CA ARG A 171 -17.19 18.20 -28.99
C ARG A 171 -16.12 18.95 -29.78
N VAL A 172 -14.88 18.45 -29.76
CA VAL A 172 -13.77 19.07 -30.52
C VAL A 172 -14.03 19.02 -32.03
N ARG A 173 -14.59 17.90 -32.53
CA ARG A 173 -14.94 17.77 -33.94
C ARG A 173 -16.02 18.79 -34.33
N GLU A 174 -17.04 18.97 -33.51
CA GLU A 174 -18.12 19.93 -33.76
C GLU A 174 -17.60 21.37 -33.78
N THR A 175 -16.74 21.74 -32.83
CA THR A 175 -16.13 23.08 -32.82
C THR A 175 -15.29 23.32 -34.07
N VAL A 176 -14.43 22.37 -34.45
CA VAL A 176 -13.57 22.49 -35.65
C VAL A 176 -14.40 22.58 -36.93
N LEU A 177 -15.47 21.79 -37.06
CA LEU A 177 -16.36 21.87 -38.22
C LEU A 177 -17.04 23.25 -38.30
N SER A 178 -17.51 23.78 -37.18
CA SER A 178 -18.14 25.11 -37.15
C SER A 178 -17.15 26.23 -37.50
N GLU A 179 -15.90 26.14 -37.06
CA GLU A 179 -14.84 27.09 -37.42
C GLU A 179 -14.55 27.03 -38.93
N LEU A 180 -14.43 25.83 -39.51
CA LEU A 180 -14.22 25.65 -40.95
C LEU A 180 -15.38 26.19 -41.78
N GLU A 181 -16.63 25.98 -41.38
CA GLU A 181 -17.81 26.53 -42.07
C GLU A 181 -17.78 28.07 -42.06
N ASN A 182 -17.48 28.67 -40.90
CA ASN A 182 -17.32 30.12 -40.78
C ASN A 182 -16.16 30.65 -41.67
N GLU A 183 -15.04 29.95 -41.76
CA GLU A 183 -13.93 30.31 -42.65
C GLU A 183 -14.31 30.22 -44.14
N ILE A 184 -15.09 29.24 -44.54
CA ILE A 184 -15.58 29.09 -45.92
C ILE A 184 -16.55 30.22 -46.27
N ASP A 185 -17.48 30.56 -45.38
CA ASP A 185 -18.45 31.64 -45.58
C ASP A 185 -17.77 33.02 -45.65
N THR A 186 -16.77 33.26 -44.79
CA THR A 186 -15.96 34.49 -44.86
C THR A 186 -15.14 34.57 -46.15
N ALA A 187 -14.53 33.48 -46.61
CA ALA A 187 -13.82 33.44 -47.89
C ALA A 187 -14.75 33.65 -49.11
N ALA A 188 -15.98 33.14 -49.06
CA ALA A 188 -17.00 33.33 -50.09
C ALA A 188 -17.45 34.81 -50.16
N THR A 189 -17.76 35.42 -49.01
CA THR A 189 -18.14 36.84 -48.95
C THR A 189 -17.01 37.77 -49.39
N GLU A 190 -15.75 37.46 -49.06
CA GLU A 190 -14.59 38.20 -49.56
C GLU A 190 -14.39 38.07 -51.08
N THR A 191 -14.59 36.88 -51.64
CA THR A 191 -14.45 36.67 -53.09
C THR A 191 -15.58 37.33 -53.88
N GLU A 192 -16.80 37.36 -53.34
CA GLU A 192 -17.93 38.12 -53.91
C GLU A 192 -17.70 39.64 -53.83
N ALA A 193 -17.19 40.14 -52.71
CA ALA A 193 -16.82 41.55 -52.57
C ALA A 193 -15.72 41.96 -53.56
N LYS A 194 -14.70 41.10 -53.78
CA LYS A 194 -13.64 41.31 -54.78
C LYS A 194 -14.20 41.30 -56.21
N LYS A 195 -15.17 40.44 -56.53
CA LYS A 195 -15.84 40.40 -57.85
C LYS A 195 -16.73 41.63 -58.10
N ALA A 196 -17.48 42.08 -57.10
CA ALA A 196 -18.32 43.27 -57.19
C ALA A 196 -17.52 44.55 -57.41
N ASN A 197 -16.34 44.67 -56.77
CA ASN A 197 -15.46 45.82 -56.93
C ASN A 197 -14.77 45.85 -58.31
N LYS A 198 -14.54 44.69 -58.94
CA LYS A 198 -13.95 44.57 -60.29
C LYS A 198 -14.94 44.91 -61.41
N LYS A 199 -16.26 44.86 -61.16
CA LYS A 199 -17.32 45.25 -62.11
C LYS A 199 -17.64 46.75 -62.11
N LYS A 200 -17.14 47.51 -61.13
CA LYS A 200 -17.34 48.97 -60.99
C LYS A 200 -16.16 49.81 -61.52
N LYS A 201 -15.12 49.17 -62.06
CA LYS A 201 -14.04 49.78 -62.84
C LYS A 201 -14.19 49.37 -64.29
#